data_AF-A0A257REX6-F1
#
_entry.id   AF-A0A257REX6-F1
#
_cell.length_a   1.000
_cell.length_b   1.000
_cell.length_c   1.000
_cell.angle_alpha   90.00
_cell.angle_beta   90.00
_cell.angle_gamma   90.00
#
_symmetry.space_group_name_H-M   'P 1'
#
loop_
_entity.id
_entity.type
_entity.pdbx_description
1 polymer ?
#
loop_
_entity_poly.entity_id
_entity_poly.type
_entity_poly.pdbx_seq_one_letter_code
_entity_poly.pdbx_strand_id
1 'polypeptide(L)'
;MAHPMFRYDEKLGEAIFDYCRERLSLDPVPLDFGAAVDVADSALRGLVSETGTPAEEVLEVFRTHLAPAVVSIDSPGFLAFIPNAPTKNSLLFDMVVACSGLNGTSWLESSGVVVAENQALDFLREAAGLPEG
;
A
#
# COMPACT_ATOMS: atom_id res chain seq x y z
N MET A 1 -7.78 -15.06 26.69
CA MET A 1 -7.78 -13.73 26.04
C MET A 1 -7.02 -13.85 24.74
N ALA A 2 -7.51 -13.27 23.63
CA ALA A 2 -6.74 -13.20 22.39
C ALA A 2 -5.43 -12.43 22.64
N HIS A 3 -4.34 -12.89 22.01
CA HIS A 3 -3.02 -12.26 22.09
C HIS A 3 -3.12 -10.78 21.67
N PRO A 4 -2.41 -9.84 22.34
CA PRO A 4 -2.50 -8.41 22.02
C PRO A 4 -2.32 -8.07 20.54
N MET A 5 -1.48 -8.82 19.82
CA MET A 5 -1.26 -8.69 18.36
C MET A 5 -2.53 -8.80 17.52
N PHE A 6 -3.58 -9.48 17.99
CA PHE A 6 -4.84 -9.64 17.25
C PHE A 6 -5.91 -8.62 17.67
N ARG A 7 -5.53 -7.58 18.41
CA ARG A 7 -6.43 -6.49 18.79
C ARG A 7 -6.15 -5.28 17.90
N TYR A 8 -7.22 -4.62 17.46
CA TYR A 8 -7.10 -3.36 16.74
C TYR A 8 -6.50 -2.29 17.65
N ASP A 9 -5.45 -1.65 17.17
CA ASP A 9 -4.84 -0.47 17.80
C ASP A 9 -5.37 0.77 17.09
N GLU A 10 -6.29 1.47 17.75
CA GLU A 10 -6.94 2.67 17.21
C GLU A 10 -5.94 3.80 16.96
N LYS A 11 -4.95 3.98 17.83
CA LYS A 11 -3.95 5.04 17.69
C LYS A 11 -3.07 4.80 16.46
N LEU A 12 -2.64 3.55 16.26
CA LEU A 12 -1.88 3.17 15.07
C LEU A 12 -2.74 3.28 13.80
N GLY A 13 -4.00 2.86 13.86
CA GLY A 13 -4.93 2.96 12.74
C GLY A 13 -5.07 4.41 12.24
N GLU A 14 -5.33 5.35 13.14
CA GLU A 14 -5.41 6.78 12.81
C GLU A 14 -4.09 7.31 12.22
N ALA A 15 -2.95 6.95 12.81
CA ALA A 15 -1.64 7.39 12.31
C ALA A 15 -1.35 6.88 10.88
N ILE A 16 -1.72 5.64 10.56
CA ILE A 16 -1.59 5.08 9.21
C ILE A 16 -2.54 5.79 8.25
N PHE A 17 -3.80 6.03 8.63
CA PHE A 17 -4.76 6.73 7.78
C PHE A 17 -4.34 8.18 7.51
N ASP A 18 -3.77 8.86 8.50
CA ASP A 18 -3.21 10.20 8.34
C ASP A 18 -2.05 10.21 7.34
N TYR A 19 -1.10 9.28 7.48
CA TYR A 19 0.00 9.13 6.53
C TYR A 19 -0.50 8.84 5.10
N CYS A 20 -1.43 7.90 4.94
CA CYS A 20 -2.01 7.57 3.63
C CYS A 20 -2.75 8.76 3.02
N ARG A 21 -3.49 9.52 3.84
CA ARG A 21 -4.21 10.72 3.39
C ARG A 21 -3.24 11.81 2.94
N GLU A 22 -2.18 12.05 3.69
CA GLU A 22 -1.10 12.98 3.31
C GLU A 22 -0.51 12.58 1.94
N ARG A 23 -0.09 11.32 1.79
CA ARG A 23 0.49 10.82 0.53
C ARG A 23 -0.48 10.88 -0.65
N LEU A 24 -1.76 10.58 -0.44
CA LEU A 24 -2.80 10.67 -1.46
C LEU A 24 -3.05 12.12 -1.90
N SER A 25 -2.92 13.07 -0.98
CA SER A 25 -3.15 14.50 -1.24
C SER A 25 -2.04 15.20 -2.00
N LEU A 26 -0.88 14.56 -2.19
CA LEU A 26 0.24 15.13 -2.97
C LEU A 26 -0.15 15.30 -4.44
N ASP A 27 0.07 16.52 -4.94
CA ASP A 27 -0.13 16.92 -6.33
C ASP A 27 0.80 18.11 -6.70
N PRO A 28 1.88 17.90 -7.48
CA PRO A 28 2.37 16.61 -7.95
C PRO A 28 3.01 15.81 -6.82
N VAL A 29 3.07 14.49 -6.99
CA VAL A 29 3.89 13.62 -6.13
C VAL A 29 5.38 13.95 -6.37
N PRO A 30 6.17 14.22 -5.31
CA PRO A 30 7.61 14.45 -5.46
C PRO A 30 8.30 13.20 -5.99
N LEU A 31 9.44 13.36 -6.68
CA LEU A 31 10.21 12.20 -7.18
C LEU A 31 10.91 11.42 -6.06
N ASP A 32 11.13 12.08 -4.92
CA ASP A 32 12.00 11.63 -3.83
C ASP A 32 13.44 11.39 -4.31
N PHE A 33 14.28 10.82 -3.44
CA PHE A 33 15.73 10.84 -3.62
C PHE A 33 16.32 9.47 -3.95
N GLY A 34 15.63 8.39 -3.60
CA GLY A 34 16.13 7.04 -3.80
C GLY A 34 17.51 6.85 -3.14
N ALA A 35 18.44 6.24 -3.89
CA ALA A 35 19.81 5.98 -3.42
C ALA A 35 20.66 7.25 -3.18
N ALA A 36 20.16 8.46 -3.44
CA ALA A 36 20.86 9.69 -3.08
C ALA A 36 20.77 10.01 -1.57
N VAL A 37 19.83 9.38 -0.86
CA VAL A 37 19.74 9.41 0.60
C VAL A 37 20.30 8.10 1.14
N ASP A 38 21.35 8.20 1.96
CA ASP A 38 21.91 7.04 2.66
C ASP A 38 21.09 6.71 3.91
N VAL A 39 20.80 5.43 4.11
CA VAL A 39 20.07 4.92 5.27
C VAL A 39 21.06 4.22 6.18
N ALA A 40 21.46 4.89 7.25
CA ALA A 40 22.36 4.30 8.23
C ALA A 40 21.73 3.07 8.91
N ASP A 41 22.46 1.95 8.98
CA ASP A 41 22.04 0.73 9.69
C ASP A 41 21.58 1.01 11.14
N SER A 42 22.21 1.99 11.78
CA SER A 42 21.86 2.42 13.13
C SER A 42 20.43 2.95 13.26
N ALA A 43 19.83 3.48 12.19
CA ALA A 43 18.44 3.93 12.21
C ALA A 43 17.44 2.77 12.31
N LEU A 44 17.84 1.55 11.93
CA LEU A 44 16.98 0.36 11.93
C LEU A 44 17.34 -0.63 13.04
N ARG A 45 18.54 -0.51 13.61
CA ARG A 45 19.06 -1.44 14.60
C ARG A 45 18.16 -1.47 15.84
N GLY A 46 17.62 -2.65 16.14
CA GLY A 46 16.81 -2.89 17.33
C GLY A 46 15.32 -2.64 17.16
N LEU A 47 14.86 -2.19 15.98
CA LEU A 47 13.42 -2.05 15.68
C LEU A 47 12.66 -3.37 15.73
N VAL A 48 13.31 -4.47 15.38
CA VAL A 48 12.77 -5.82 15.51
C VAL A 48 13.42 -6.47 16.72
N SER A 49 12.62 -6.66 17.77
CA SER A 49 13.07 -7.21 19.06
C SER A 49 12.01 -8.13 19.66
N GLU A 50 12.40 -8.95 20.64
CA GLU A 50 11.48 -9.86 21.35
C GLU A 50 10.36 -9.12 22.10
N THR A 51 10.64 -7.90 22.56
CA THR A 51 9.67 -7.06 23.26
C THR A 51 8.81 -6.23 22.32
N GLY A 52 9.15 -6.19 21.03
CA GLY A 52 8.57 -5.26 20.06
C GLY A 52 9.03 -3.81 20.28
N THR A 53 8.73 -2.98 19.29
CA THR A 53 8.93 -1.52 19.31
C THR A 53 7.57 -0.84 19.20
N PRO A 54 7.32 0.29 19.89
CA PRO A 54 6.08 1.05 19.72
C PRO A 54 5.81 1.36 18.25
N ALA A 55 4.57 1.13 17.80
CA ALA A 55 4.25 1.18 16.38
C ALA A 55 4.41 2.58 15.78
N GLU A 56 4.20 3.63 16.58
CA GLU A 56 4.46 5.02 16.20
C GLU A 56 5.93 5.31 15.90
N GLU A 57 6.85 4.67 16.65
CA GLU A 57 8.29 4.80 16.44
C GLU A 57 8.71 4.10 15.15
N VAL A 58 8.13 2.93 14.88
CA VAL A 58 8.33 2.21 13.61
C VAL A 58 7.84 3.04 12.43
N LEU A 59 6.65 3.63 12.53
CA LEU A 59 6.09 4.48 11.47
C LEU A 59 6.95 5.74 11.25
N GLU A 60 7.45 6.36 12.33
CA GLU A 60 8.30 7.55 12.22
C GLU A 60 9.66 7.23 11.59
N VAL A 61 10.28 6.09 11.93
CA VAL A 61 11.51 5.65 11.25
C VAL A 61 11.26 5.41 9.77
N PHE A 62 10.14 4.77 9.42
CA PHE A 62 9.77 4.61 8.01
C PHE A 62 9.64 5.99 7.33
N ARG A 63 8.87 6.91 7.90
CA ARG A 63 8.62 8.23 7.32
C ARG A 63 9.90 9.06 7.13
N THR A 64 10.80 9.03 8.11
CA THR A 64 11.97 9.92 8.15
C THR A 64 13.22 9.35 7.49
N HIS A 65 13.44 8.05 7.60
CA HIS A 65 14.66 7.41 7.13
C HIS A 65 14.45 6.57 5.87
N LEU A 66 13.32 5.85 5.77
CA LEU A 66 13.11 4.90 4.67
C LEU A 66 12.40 5.51 3.47
N ALA A 67 11.29 6.22 3.69
CA ALA A 67 10.48 6.77 2.61
C ALA A 67 11.26 7.72 1.68
N PRO A 68 12.12 8.65 2.17
CA PRO A 68 12.91 9.51 1.29
C PRO A 68 13.95 8.76 0.44
N ALA A 69 14.37 7.57 0.90
CA ALA A 69 15.31 6.69 0.21
C ALA A 69 14.63 5.77 -0.82
N VAL A 70 13.35 6.00 -1.11
CA VAL A 70 12.58 5.33 -2.16
C VAL A 70 12.24 6.35 -3.24
N VAL A 71 12.36 5.97 -4.52
CA VAL A 71 11.88 6.82 -5.63
C VAL A 71 10.38 6.64 -5.77
N SER A 72 9.63 7.75 -5.74
CA SER A 72 8.19 7.75 -6.00
C SER A 72 7.93 7.60 -7.50
N ILE A 73 7.67 6.36 -7.94
CA ILE A 73 7.50 6.01 -9.36
C ILE A 73 6.16 6.46 -9.98
N ASP A 74 5.24 6.99 -9.16
CA ASP A 74 4.01 7.70 -9.54
C ASP A 74 4.23 9.21 -9.70
N SER A 75 5.44 9.70 -9.46
CA SER A 75 5.80 11.10 -9.73
C SER A 75 5.80 11.36 -11.24
N PRO A 76 5.26 12.51 -11.70
CA PRO A 76 5.41 12.92 -13.10
C PRO A 76 6.88 13.16 -13.50
N GLY A 77 7.78 13.31 -12.53
CA GLY A 77 9.23 13.41 -12.76
C GLY A 77 9.91 12.05 -12.98
N PHE A 78 9.22 10.93 -12.77
CA PHE A 78 9.78 9.60 -12.95
C PHE A 78 9.70 9.18 -14.42
N LEU A 79 10.81 9.36 -15.14
CA LEU A 79 10.90 9.11 -16.59
C LEU A 79 11.76 7.89 -16.95
N ALA A 80 11.96 6.97 -15.98
CA ALA A 80 12.75 5.76 -16.16
C ALA A 80 11.89 4.49 -16.00
N PHE A 81 12.38 3.36 -16.50
CA PHE A 81 11.77 2.02 -16.31
C PHE A 81 10.27 1.96 -16.66
N ILE A 82 9.47 1.23 -15.87
CA ILE A 82 8.02 1.10 -16.02
C ILE A 82 7.38 1.87 -14.84
N PRO A 83 6.68 2.99 -15.08
CA PRO A 83 6.03 3.75 -14.01
C PRO A 83 4.77 3.03 -13.53
N ASN A 84 4.30 3.40 -12.34
CA ASN A 84 2.92 3.16 -11.96
C ASN A 84 2.14 4.49 -12.06
N ALA A 85 0.88 4.42 -12.47
CA ALA A 85 0.01 5.60 -12.53
C ALA A 85 -1.38 5.23 -12.00
N PRO A 86 -1.47 4.77 -10.74
CA PRO A 86 -2.76 4.40 -10.17
C PRO A 86 -3.65 5.64 -10.03
N THR A 87 -4.95 5.46 -10.22
CA THR A 87 -5.90 6.51 -9.87
C THR A 87 -5.98 6.65 -8.34
N LYS A 88 -6.33 7.84 -7.84
CA LYS A 88 -6.56 8.03 -6.40
C LYS A 88 -7.66 7.09 -5.87
N ASN A 89 -8.66 6.79 -6.71
CA ASN A 89 -9.74 5.86 -6.37
C ASN A 89 -9.25 4.42 -6.22
N SER A 90 -8.38 3.92 -7.10
CA SER A 90 -7.81 2.58 -6.97
C SER A 90 -7.00 2.45 -5.69
N LEU A 91 -6.18 3.44 -5.34
CA LEU A 91 -5.39 3.43 -4.10
C LEU A 91 -6.27 3.42 -2.84
N LEU A 92 -7.38 4.15 -2.85
CA LEU A 92 -8.36 4.14 -1.76
C LEU A 92 -9.02 2.76 -1.61
N PHE A 93 -9.35 2.11 -2.72
CA PHE A 93 -9.99 0.80 -2.68
C PHE A 93 -9.02 -0.33 -2.31
N ASP A 94 -7.73 -0.20 -2.63
CA ASP A 94 -6.70 -1.16 -2.19
C ASP A 94 -6.64 -1.28 -0.65
N MET A 95 -6.91 -0.19 0.08
CA MET A 95 -7.03 -0.25 1.55
C MET A 95 -8.21 -1.11 2.00
N VAL A 96 -9.35 -1.05 1.30
CA VAL A 96 -10.51 -1.90 1.58
C VAL A 96 -10.16 -3.35 1.33
N VAL A 97 -9.50 -3.64 0.20
CA VAL A 97 -9.07 -5.01 -0.15
C VAL A 97 -8.11 -5.56 0.92
N ALA A 98 -7.10 -4.78 1.32
CA ALA A 98 -6.11 -5.18 2.32
C ALA A 98 -6.73 -5.51 3.69
N CYS A 99 -7.77 -4.77 4.09
CA CYS A 99 -8.45 -4.97 5.38
C CYS A 99 -9.53 -6.07 5.35
N SER A 100 -9.93 -6.55 4.18
CA SER A 100 -11.12 -7.42 4.04
C SER A 100 -10.82 -8.92 4.10
N GLY A 101 -9.56 -9.34 4.11
CA GLY A 101 -9.19 -10.76 4.23
C GLY A 101 -9.79 -11.66 3.14
N LEU A 102 -9.97 -11.11 1.93
CA LEU A 102 -10.64 -11.78 0.82
C LEU A 102 -9.81 -12.96 0.32
N ASN A 103 -10.45 -14.12 0.12
CA ASN A 103 -9.80 -15.30 -0.45
C ASN A 103 -10.47 -15.73 -1.77
N GLY A 104 -9.89 -15.31 -2.90
CA GLY A 104 -10.39 -15.64 -4.23
C GLY A 104 -10.16 -17.09 -4.71
N THR A 105 -9.67 -18.01 -3.87
CA THR A 105 -9.36 -19.38 -4.33
C THR A 105 -10.57 -20.22 -4.69
N SER A 106 -11.75 -19.89 -4.15
CA SER A 106 -12.96 -20.66 -4.45
C SER A 106 -14.23 -19.80 -4.45
N TRP A 107 -15.20 -20.25 -5.25
CA TRP A 107 -16.55 -19.66 -5.24
C TRP A 107 -17.22 -19.77 -3.87
N LEU A 108 -16.98 -20.88 -3.16
CA LEU A 108 -17.56 -21.13 -1.84
C LEU A 108 -17.12 -20.09 -0.81
N GLU A 109 -15.87 -19.63 -0.88
CA GLU A 109 -15.29 -18.69 0.07
C GLU A 109 -15.52 -17.22 -0.30
N SER A 110 -15.75 -16.91 -1.57
CA SER A 110 -15.65 -15.51 -2.06
C SER A 110 -16.44 -15.21 -3.34
N SER A 111 -17.63 -15.80 -3.50
CA SER A 111 -18.50 -15.59 -4.67
C SER A 111 -18.76 -14.12 -5.02
N GLY A 112 -18.90 -13.23 -4.02
CA GLY A 112 -19.14 -11.80 -4.26
C GLY A 112 -18.01 -11.09 -5.00
N VAL A 113 -16.75 -11.36 -4.62
CA VAL A 113 -15.59 -10.75 -5.30
C VAL A 113 -15.30 -11.42 -6.63
N VAL A 114 -15.59 -12.72 -6.79
CA VAL A 114 -15.48 -13.41 -8.08
C VAL A 114 -16.46 -12.83 -9.10
N VAL A 115 -17.71 -12.50 -8.69
CA VAL A 115 -18.68 -11.84 -9.57
C VAL A 115 -18.19 -10.44 -10.00
N ALA A 116 -17.54 -9.71 -9.10
CA ALA A 116 -16.97 -8.40 -9.43
C ALA A 116 -15.75 -8.52 -10.36
N GLU A 117 -14.86 -9.49 -10.10
CA GLU A 117 -13.69 -9.79 -10.92
C GLU A 117 -14.09 -10.19 -12.34
N ASN A 118 -15.07 -11.07 -12.50
CA ASN A 118 -15.58 -11.48 -13.82
C ASN A 118 -16.09 -10.27 -14.62
N GLN A 119 -16.82 -9.35 -13.99
CA GLN A 119 -17.27 -8.12 -14.66
C GLN A 119 -16.08 -7.23 -15.10
N ALA A 120 -15.04 -7.12 -14.26
CA ALA A 120 -13.83 -6.37 -14.61
C ALA A 120 -13.07 -7.03 -15.77
N LEU A 121 -12.97 -8.37 -15.78
CA LEU A 121 -12.34 -9.13 -16.85
C LEU A 121 -13.10 -8.99 -18.17
N ASP A 122 -14.43 -9.05 -18.15
CA ASP A 122 -15.26 -8.83 -19.33
C ASP A 122 -15.09 -7.41 -19.88
N PHE A 123 -15.06 -6.41 -19.01
CA PHE A 123 -14.77 -5.03 -19.41
C PHE A 123 -13.39 -4.90 -20.07
N LEU A 124 -12.35 -5.51 -19.50
CA LEU A 124 -11.00 -5.49 -20.07
C LEU A 124 -10.92 -6.25 -21.40
N ARG A 125 -11.61 -7.39 -21.51
CA ARG A 125 -11.73 -8.18 -22.75
C ARG A 125 -12.34 -7.32 -23.87
N GLU A 126 -13.45 -6.65 -23.59
CA GLU A 126 -14.12 -5.77 -24.55
C GLU A 126 -13.24 -4.59 -24.94
N ALA A 127 -12.62 -3.92 -23.96
CA ALA A 127 -11.71 -2.80 -24.20
C ALA A 127 -10.49 -3.20 -25.06
N ALA A 128 -10.03 -4.44 -24.93
CA ALA A 128 -8.94 -5.01 -25.72
C ALA A 128 -9.39 -5.57 -27.09
N GLY A 129 -10.70 -5.61 -27.38
CA GLY A 129 -11.24 -6.16 -28.63
C GLY A 129 -11.11 -7.68 -28.77
N LEU A 130 -11.03 -8.39 -27.65
CA LEU A 130 -10.94 -9.85 -27.63
C LEU A 130 -12.32 -10.49 -27.88
N PRO A 131 -12.39 -11.69 -28.49
CA PRO A 131 -13.65 -12.38 -28.73
C PRO A 131 -14.36 -12.76 -27.43
N GLU A 132 -15.65 -13.07 -27.52
CA GLU A 132 -16.38 -13.70 -26.42
C GLU A 132 -15.86 -15.12 -26.17
N GLY A 133 -15.93 -15.55 -24.89
CA GLY A 133 -15.51 -16.88 -24.44
C GLY A 133 -16.65 -17.90 -24.44
#